data_AF-V5GJR7-F1
#
_entry.id   AF-V5GJR7-F1
#
_cell.length_a   1.000
_cell.length_b   1.000
_cell.length_c   1.000
_cell.angle_alpha   90.00
_cell.angle_beta   90.00
_cell.angle_gamma   90.00
#
_symmetry.space_group_name_H-M   'P 1'
#
loop_
_entity.id
_entity.type
_entity.pdbx_description
1 polymer ?
#
loop_
_entity_poly.entity_id
_entity_poly.type
_entity_poly.pdbx_seq_one_letter_code
_entity_poly.pdbx_strand_id
1 'polypeptide(L)'
;MAPHELGSAWSHDSYNAMQYLRARTPYPPTMTDTAFDYHEQHPGTSNSNDRWQSALEIGCGPGQMSIHLATRFGKVYGQDPSPNMLKLANTVKHMSAEELAEVRLPPVKDPNRIEFLQARGEAPVLPEEEKVDLIMMAACIHWMDWETRESTLANWTKWASLLKPGGTLVVTGGRPVIGPYTGEKGDQIRPLRDWLLDFPLNYPDIDRYYGTSKMVKDLRSGGLYRKLPMPWEHSKELEALWDRHSYCWIPVDDCTVLGEQATSSRLSKVDDPERFAHMISHLPDWIRPSVRRAAKCDDSEGDLVVSMTTPRKMADWVRSTSGYLKFLQDKPEQRMLSLQDQDFAAVELQKVCDKIGIEFDAPIECHHSGAVLCIRRTDKEC
;
A
#
# COMPACT_ATOMS: atom_id res chain seq x y z
N MET A 1 -27.91 19.74 21.85
CA MET A 1 -28.40 18.37 21.56
C MET A 1 -28.42 18.22 20.05
N ALA A 2 -27.45 17.49 19.47
CA ALA A 2 -27.51 17.11 18.06
C ALA A 2 -28.67 16.11 17.88
N PRO A 3 -29.44 16.16 16.77
CA PRO A 3 -30.56 15.26 16.56
C PRO A 3 -30.08 13.80 16.53
N HIS A 4 -30.81 12.94 17.22
CA HIS A 4 -30.56 11.50 17.38
C HIS A 4 -30.38 10.73 16.05
N GLU A 5 -30.82 11.30 14.92
CA GLU A 5 -30.70 10.73 13.56
C GLU A 5 -29.32 10.92 12.92
N LEU A 6 -28.55 11.93 13.32
CA LEU A 6 -27.15 12.06 12.85
C LEU A 6 -26.27 11.04 13.57
N GLY A 7 -26.47 10.83 14.87
CA GLY A 7 -25.69 9.86 15.65
C GLY A 7 -25.78 8.42 15.12
N SER A 8 -26.94 8.00 14.61
CA SER A 8 -27.12 6.66 14.03
C SER A 8 -26.41 6.51 12.68
N ALA A 9 -26.48 7.52 11.81
CA ALA A 9 -25.77 7.53 10.52
C ALA A 9 -24.24 7.55 10.72
N TRP A 10 -23.73 8.41 11.61
CA TRP A 10 -22.31 8.43 11.97
C TRP A 10 -21.87 7.10 12.60
N SER A 11 -22.69 6.47 13.45
CA SER A 11 -22.36 5.16 14.02
C SER A 11 -22.29 4.06 12.96
N HIS A 12 -23.17 4.08 11.97
CA HIS A 12 -23.19 3.10 10.87
C HIS A 12 -22.01 3.29 9.92
N ASP A 13 -21.67 4.53 9.58
CA ASP A 13 -20.51 4.84 8.74
C ASP A 13 -19.18 4.56 9.48
N SER A 14 -19.11 4.86 10.78
CA SER A 14 -17.95 4.52 11.61
C SER A 14 -17.78 3.01 11.74
N TYR A 15 -18.88 2.27 11.91
CA TYR A 15 -18.85 0.80 11.88
C TYR A 15 -18.30 0.27 10.55
N ASN A 16 -18.81 0.76 9.41
CA ASN A 16 -18.33 0.34 8.09
C ASN A 16 -16.86 0.70 7.85
N ALA A 17 -16.43 1.88 8.29
CA ALA A 17 -15.04 2.29 8.24
C ALA A 17 -14.16 1.36 9.09
N MET A 18 -14.55 1.06 10.33
CA MET A 18 -13.82 0.14 11.20
C MET A 18 -13.76 -1.28 10.65
N GLN A 19 -14.84 -1.78 10.04
CA GLN A 19 -14.81 -3.09 9.38
C GLN A 19 -13.83 -3.11 8.21
N TYR A 20 -13.83 -2.05 7.39
CA TYR A 20 -12.85 -1.92 6.31
C TYR A 20 -11.41 -1.86 6.84
N LEU A 21 -11.16 -1.03 7.86
CA LEU A 21 -9.83 -0.85 8.44
C LEU A 21 -9.31 -2.12 9.14
N ARG A 22 -10.16 -2.84 9.89
CA ARG A 22 -9.80 -4.10 10.56
C ARG A 22 -9.46 -5.23 9.59
N ALA A 23 -10.06 -5.23 8.41
CA ALA A 23 -9.79 -6.24 7.38
C ALA A 23 -8.54 -5.91 6.53
N ARG A 24 -8.03 -4.67 6.59
CA ARG A 24 -6.91 -4.20 5.76
C ARG A 24 -5.59 -4.22 6.51
N THR A 25 -4.51 -4.29 5.75
CA THR A 25 -3.15 -4.19 6.28
C THR A 25 -2.89 -2.76 6.76
N PRO A 26 -2.61 -2.53 8.05
CA PRO A 26 -2.10 -1.24 8.51
C PRO A 26 -0.74 -0.94 7.86
N TYR A 27 -0.41 0.35 7.74
CA TYR A 27 0.95 0.74 7.33
C TYR A 27 1.88 0.66 8.55
N PRO A 28 2.85 -0.27 8.56
CA PRO A 28 3.79 -0.37 9.68
C PRO A 28 4.66 0.90 9.76
N PRO A 29 5.11 1.30 10.96
CA PRO A 29 6.01 2.45 11.13
C PRO A 29 7.25 2.37 10.26
N THR A 30 7.79 1.18 10.02
CA THR A 30 8.93 0.96 9.11
C THR A 30 8.67 1.44 7.67
N MET A 31 7.43 1.43 7.19
CA MET A 31 7.07 1.98 5.88
C MET A 31 6.86 3.49 5.93
N THR A 32 6.07 3.98 6.90
CA THR A 32 5.75 5.41 7.00
C THR A 32 6.96 6.25 7.37
N ASP A 33 7.77 5.78 8.31
CA ASP A 33 8.98 6.48 8.74
C ASP A 33 10.04 6.49 7.64
N THR A 34 10.19 5.40 6.88
CA THR A 34 11.12 5.37 5.73
C THR A 34 10.74 6.44 4.68
N ALA A 35 9.45 6.60 4.40
CA ALA A 35 8.98 7.66 3.50
C ALA A 35 9.31 9.06 4.04
N PHE A 36 9.13 9.28 5.34
CA PHE A 36 9.44 10.57 5.98
C PHE A 36 10.94 10.84 6.07
N ASP A 37 11.73 9.84 6.45
CA ASP A 37 13.20 9.93 6.52
C ASP A 37 13.79 10.25 5.15
N TYR A 38 13.27 9.61 4.08
CA TYR A 38 13.69 9.91 2.71
C TYR A 38 13.41 11.37 2.34
N HIS A 39 12.21 11.85 2.65
CA HIS A 39 11.81 13.23 2.38
C HIS A 39 12.67 14.23 3.18
N GLU A 40 13.02 13.86 4.41
CA GLU A 40 13.90 14.65 5.28
C GLU A 40 15.34 14.77 4.74
N GLN A 41 15.84 13.79 3.98
CA GLN A 41 17.19 13.84 3.41
C GLN A 41 17.43 15.02 2.44
N HIS A 42 16.38 15.75 2.01
CA HIS A 42 16.54 16.82 1.02
C HIS A 42 17.23 18.09 1.59
N PRO A 43 18.30 18.60 0.96
CA PRO A 43 19.01 19.80 1.45
C PRO A 43 18.48 21.18 0.99
N GLY A 44 17.48 21.31 0.11
CA GLY A 44 16.97 22.62 -0.39
C GLY A 44 15.52 22.91 0.06
N THR A 45 15.01 24.14 0.22
CA THR A 45 15.55 25.52 0.26
C THR A 45 14.87 26.22 1.47
N SER A 46 15.59 27.15 2.13
CA SER A 46 15.18 27.96 3.31
C SER A 46 14.44 27.23 4.46
N ASN A 47 15.13 27.00 5.58
CA ASN A 47 14.57 26.48 6.84
C ASN A 47 13.92 25.09 6.80
N SER A 48 14.28 24.22 7.76
CA SER A 48 13.75 22.85 7.93
C SER A 48 12.22 22.72 7.96
N ASN A 49 11.49 23.81 8.25
CA ASN A 49 10.04 23.80 8.35
C ASN A 49 9.32 23.94 6.98
N ASP A 50 9.99 24.45 5.95
CA ASP A 50 9.33 24.78 4.67
C ASP A 50 9.06 23.54 3.80
N ARG A 51 9.65 22.38 4.13
CA ARG A 51 9.44 21.09 3.42
C ARG A 51 8.24 20.29 3.91
N TRP A 52 7.62 20.67 5.03
CA TRP A 52 6.50 19.94 5.63
C TRP A 52 5.21 20.78 5.58
N GLN A 53 5.04 21.60 4.54
CA GLN A 53 3.89 22.51 4.44
C GLN A 53 2.67 21.78 3.90
N SER A 54 2.79 21.14 2.73
CA SER A 54 1.66 20.48 2.08
C SER A 54 2.05 19.14 1.44
N ALA A 55 1.16 18.15 1.56
CA ALA A 55 1.26 16.86 0.89
C ALA A 55 -0.02 16.54 0.11
N LEU A 56 0.12 15.85 -1.01
CA LEU A 56 -0.98 15.29 -1.79
C LEU A 56 -0.94 13.77 -1.69
N GLU A 57 -2.00 13.15 -1.20
CA GLU A 57 -2.21 11.71 -1.33
C GLU A 57 -3.15 11.43 -2.51
N ILE A 58 -2.63 10.72 -3.51
CA ILE A 58 -3.41 10.25 -4.66
C ILE A 58 -3.89 8.82 -4.35
N GLY A 59 -5.19 8.55 -4.58
CA GLY A 59 -5.82 7.27 -4.28
C GLY A 59 -5.91 7.00 -2.78
N CYS A 60 -6.39 7.98 -2.01
CA CYS A 60 -6.33 7.97 -0.55
C CYS A 60 -7.23 6.94 0.15
N GLY A 61 -8.17 6.30 -0.58
CA GLY A 61 -9.09 5.33 0.00
C GLY A 61 -9.81 5.90 1.24
N PRO A 62 -9.85 5.16 2.37
CA PRO A 62 -10.44 5.65 3.62
C PRO A 62 -9.50 6.57 4.44
N GLY A 63 -8.44 7.13 3.84
CA GLY A 63 -7.61 8.16 4.46
C GLY A 63 -6.56 7.69 5.48
N GLN A 64 -6.21 6.39 5.49
CA GLN A 64 -5.23 5.83 6.43
C GLN A 64 -3.88 6.55 6.35
N MET A 65 -3.31 6.67 5.14
CA MET A 65 -2.02 7.33 4.95
C MET A 65 -2.14 8.86 5.08
N SER A 66 -3.28 9.46 4.70
CA SER A 66 -3.58 10.88 4.98
C SER A 66 -3.45 11.23 6.46
N ILE A 67 -3.88 10.33 7.35
CA ILE A 67 -3.74 10.51 8.80
C ILE A 67 -2.27 10.48 9.23
N HIS A 68 -1.47 9.56 8.67
CA HIS A 68 -0.02 9.55 8.91
C HIS A 68 0.65 10.83 8.39
N LEU A 69 0.32 11.29 7.18
CA LEU A 69 0.84 12.53 6.60
C LEU A 69 0.53 13.75 7.48
N ALA A 70 -0.68 13.84 8.05
CA ALA A 70 -1.09 14.94 8.91
C ALA A 70 -0.32 15.03 10.24
N THR A 71 0.46 13.99 10.61
CA THR A 71 1.37 14.04 11.76
C THR A 71 2.65 14.85 11.52
N ARG A 72 2.96 15.15 10.25
CA ARG A 72 4.14 15.90 9.82
C ARG A 72 3.79 17.14 9.02
N PHE A 73 2.86 17.03 8.08
CA PHE A 73 2.49 18.11 7.17
C PHE A 73 1.48 19.10 7.78
N GLY A 74 1.63 20.38 7.43
CA GLY A 74 0.67 21.43 7.78
C GLY A 74 -0.69 21.25 7.11
N LYS A 75 -0.71 20.76 5.86
CA LYS A 75 -1.91 20.48 5.06
C LYS A 75 -1.74 19.17 4.29
N VAL A 76 -2.81 18.38 4.20
CA VAL A 76 -2.87 17.14 3.42
C VAL A 76 -4.10 17.20 2.50
N TYR A 77 -3.87 17.06 1.21
CA TYR A 77 -4.89 16.91 0.19
C TYR A 77 -5.02 15.42 -0.13
N GLY A 78 -6.07 14.76 0.37
CA GLY A 78 -6.36 13.36 0.03
C GLY A 78 -7.35 13.27 -1.13
N GLN A 79 -7.03 12.50 -2.16
CA GLN A 79 -7.89 12.38 -3.34
C GLN A 79 -8.16 10.94 -3.71
N ASP A 80 -9.41 10.63 -4.03
CA ASP A 80 -9.82 9.30 -4.48
C ASP A 80 -10.97 9.42 -5.49
N PRO A 81 -11.04 8.58 -6.54
CA PRO A 81 -12.15 8.61 -7.48
C PRO A 81 -13.47 8.12 -6.86
N SER A 82 -13.42 7.35 -5.76
CA SER A 82 -14.60 6.76 -5.13
C SER A 82 -15.22 7.69 -4.07
N PRO A 83 -16.44 8.20 -4.27
CA PRO A 83 -17.12 9.02 -3.27
C PRO A 83 -17.39 8.25 -1.97
N ASN A 84 -17.56 6.92 -2.06
CA ASN A 84 -17.73 6.07 -0.88
C ASN A 84 -16.44 6.01 -0.04
N MET A 85 -15.27 5.95 -0.67
CA MET A 85 -13.99 5.97 0.05
C MET A 85 -13.80 7.31 0.75
N LEU A 86 -14.10 8.43 0.07
CA LEU A 86 -14.01 9.77 0.68
C LEU A 86 -15.00 9.96 1.83
N LYS A 87 -16.18 9.34 1.77
CA LYS A 87 -17.13 9.31 2.89
C LYS A 87 -16.53 8.61 4.11
N LEU A 88 -15.90 7.44 3.91
CA LEU A 88 -15.18 6.74 4.98
C LEU A 88 -14.01 7.58 5.48
N ALA A 89 -13.20 8.16 4.59
CA ALA A 89 -12.06 8.99 4.97
C ALA A 89 -12.46 10.19 5.84
N ASN A 90 -13.55 10.87 5.48
CA ASN A 90 -14.11 11.94 6.31
C ASN A 90 -14.64 11.43 7.66
N THR A 91 -15.06 10.17 7.77
CA THR A 91 -15.42 9.57 9.06
C THR A 91 -14.18 9.26 9.88
N VAL A 92 -13.18 8.60 9.29
CA VAL A 92 -11.94 8.18 9.98
C VAL A 92 -11.18 9.37 10.55
N LYS A 93 -11.08 10.51 9.82
CA LYS A 93 -10.38 11.69 10.34
C LYS A 93 -11.03 12.32 11.60
N HIS A 94 -12.28 11.96 11.92
CA HIS A 94 -13.00 12.43 13.11
C HIS A 94 -13.15 11.36 14.20
N MET A 95 -12.59 10.16 14.00
CA MET A 95 -12.60 9.11 15.02
C MET A 95 -11.78 9.53 16.24
N SER A 96 -12.15 8.98 17.41
CA SER A 96 -11.42 9.15 18.66
C SER A 96 -10.01 8.54 18.59
N ALA A 97 -9.12 8.96 19.49
CA ALA A 97 -7.78 8.40 19.58
C ALA A 97 -7.83 6.89 19.90
N GLU A 98 -8.80 6.47 20.71
CA GLU A 98 -9.04 5.08 21.07
C GLU A 98 -9.45 4.24 19.84
N GLU A 99 -10.42 4.70 19.06
CA GLU A 99 -10.86 4.03 17.83
C GLU A 99 -9.74 3.92 16.80
N LEU A 100 -8.95 4.99 16.61
CA LEU A 100 -7.80 4.98 15.69
C LEU A 100 -6.70 4.01 16.16
N ALA A 101 -6.46 3.94 17.47
CA ALA A 101 -5.47 3.03 18.04
C ALA A 101 -5.86 1.55 17.84
N GLU A 102 -7.16 1.19 17.87
CA GLU A 102 -7.62 -0.17 17.58
C GLU A 102 -7.21 -0.67 16.19
N VAL A 103 -7.08 0.25 15.22
CA VAL A 103 -6.69 -0.02 13.83
C VAL A 103 -5.27 0.46 13.52
N ARG A 104 -4.47 0.72 14.56
CA ARG A 104 -3.04 1.10 14.49
C ARG A 104 -2.77 2.40 13.73
N LEU A 105 -3.72 3.33 13.74
CA LEU A 105 -3.54 4.68 13.20
C LEU A 105 -3.14 5.66 14.31
N PRO A 106 -2.32 6.69 14.00
CA PRO A 106 -2.00 7.72 14.98
C PRO A 106 -3.22 8.62 15.24
N PRO A 107 -3.28 9.29 16.42
CA PRO A 107 -4.38 10.18 16.73
C PRO A 107 -4.38 11.41 15.79
N VAL A 108 -5.58 11.82 15.36
CA VAL A 108 -5.76 13.04 14.56
C VAL A 108 -5.85 14.24 15.50
N LYS A 109 -4.84 15.12 15.45
CA LYS A 109 -4.80 16.34 16.29
C LYS A 109 -5.71 17.45 15.76
N ASP A 110 -5.82 17.57 14.45
CA ASP A 110 -6.64 18.58 13.78
C ASP A 110 -7.16 18.02 12.45
N PRO A 111 -8.45 17.64 12.37
CA PRO A 111 -9.03 17.08 11.14
C PRO A 111 -9.11 18.09 9.99
N ASN A 112 -8.99 19.40 10.25
CA ASN A 112 -9.03 20.44 9.21
C ASN A 112 -7.74 20.50 8.38
N ARG A 113 -6.65 19.89 8.89
CA ARG A 113 -5.42 19.70 8.11
C ARG A 113 -5.63 18.77 6.92
N ILE A 114 -6.63 17.90 6.98
CA ILE A 114 -6.90 16.90 5.94
C ILE A 114 -8.13 17.33 5.15
N GLU A 115 -7.94 17.56 3.86
CA GLU A 115 -9.00 17.87 2.92
C GLU A 115 -9.15 16.75 1.90
N PHE A 116 -10.37 16.23 1.79
CA PHE A 116 -10.68 15.11 0.90
C PHE A 116 -11.48 15.60 -0.30
N LEU A 117 -11.02 15.27 -1.51
CA LEU A 117 -11.65 15.69 -2.76
C LEU A 117 -11.72 14.54 -3.76
N GLN A 118 -12.79 14.50 -4.54
CA GLN A 118 -12.95 13.50 -5.60
C GLN A 118 -12.13 13.89 -6.83
N ALA A 119 -11.12 13.07 -7.14
CA ALA A 119 -10.33 13.22 -8.35
C ALA A 119 -9.77 11.87 -8.80
N ARG A 120 -9.42 11.81 -10.08
CA ARG A 120 -8.70 10.66 -10.66
C ARG A 120 -7.21 10.81 -10.40
N GLY A 121 -6.49 9.70 -10.25
CA GLY A 121 -5.05 9.77 -9.98
C GLY A 121 -4.20 10.27 -11.15
N GLU A 122 -4.71 10.17 -12.37
CA GLU A 122 -4.10 10.73 -13.58
C GLU A 122 -4.41 12.23 -13.74
N ALA A 123 -5.40 12.74 -13.02
CA ALA A 123 -5.79 14.15 -13.03
C ALA A 123 -6.04 14.69 -11.61
N PRO A 124 -5.03 14.71 -10.72
CA PRO A 124 -5.18 15.30 -9.39
C PRO A 124 -5.44 16.80 -9.48
N VAL A 125 -6.24 17.29 -8.53
CA VAL A 125 -6.72 18.68 -8.48
C VAL A 125 -6.20 19.35 -7.22
N LEU A 126 -5.32 20.34 -7.35
CA LEU A 126 -4.91 21.20 -6.24
C LEU A 126 -5.56 22.59 -6.39
N PRO A 127 -5.61 23.40 -5.32
CA PRO A 127 -5.89 24.82 -5.43
C PRO A 127 -4.99 25.49 -6.49
N GLU A 128 -5.46 26.59 -7.06
CA GLU A 128 -4.71 27.33 -8.09
C GLU A 128 -3.32 27.74 -7.55
N GLU A 129 -2.29 27.60 -8.39
CA GLU A 129 -0.87 27.84 -8.07
C GLU A 129 -0.24 26.95 -6.97
N GLU A 130 -1.01 26.11 -6.28
CA GLU A 130 -0.50 25.23 -5.23
C GLU A 130 0.40 24.14 -5.81
N LYS A 131 1.58 23.99 -5.20
CA LYS A 131 2.49 22.86 -5.40
C LYS A 131 2.83 22.25 -4.04
N VAL A 132 2.85 20.93 -3.96
CA VAL A 132 3.10 20.21 -2.71
C VAL A 132 4.56 19.81 -2.53
N ASP A 133 4.96 19.62 -1.28
CA ASP A 133 6.29 19.11 -0.93
C ASP A 133 6.42 17.60 -1.20
N LEU A 134 5.31 16.87 -1.02
CA LEU A 134 5.26 15.43 -1.18
C LEU A 134 3.98 14.96 -1.89
N ILE A 135 4.14 14.05 -2.84
CA ILE A 135 3.06 13.22 -3.38
C ILE A 135 3.20 11.81 -2.79
N MET A 136 2.12 11.28 -2.23
CA MET A 136 2.03 9.93 -1.70
C MET A 136 1.04 9.11 -2.53
N MET A 137 1.43 7.89 -2.90
CA MET A 137 0.56 6.90 -3.52
C MET A 137 0.62 5.60 -2.72
N ALA A 138 -0.34 5.42 -1.82
CA ALA A 138 -0.39 4.26 -0.94
C ALA A 138 -1.38 3.20 -1.48
N ALA A 139 -0.83 2.13 -2.03
CA ALA A 139 -1.55 0.98 -2.60
C ALA A 139 -2.48 1.32 -3.78
N CYS A 140 -2.18 2.36 -4.57
CA CYS A 140 -3.06 2.82 -5.64
C CYS A 140 -2.42 2.90 -7.04
N ILE A 141 -1.09 2.98 -7.15
CA ILE A 141 -0.43 3.32 -8.43
C ILE A 141 -0.70 2.34 -9.58
N HIS A 142 -1.02 1.08 -9.25
CA HIS A 142 -1.34 0.04 -10.22
C HIS A 142 -2.73 0.21 -10.85
N TRP A 143 -3.55 1.16 -10.38
CA TRP A 143 -4.83 1.53 -10.99
C TRP A 143 -4.69 2.63 -12.03
N MET A 144 -3.54 3.30 -12.12
CA MET A 144 -3.32 4.32 -13.15
C MET A 144 -3.22 3.68 -14.53
N ASP A 145 -3.56 4.45 -15.56
CA ASP A 145 -3.34 4.02 -16.93
C ASP A 145 -1.84 4.02 -17.27
N TRP A 146 -1.31 2.82 -17.49
CA TRP A 146 0.05 2.55 -17.93
C TRP A 146 0.10 1.79 -19.26
N GLU A 147 -1.03 1.70 -19.98
CA GLU A 147 -1.14 0.82 -21.16
C GLU A 147 -0.37 1.36 -22.36
N THR A 148 -0.22 2.69 -22.45
CA THR A 148 0.48 3.36 -23.53
C THR A 148 1.67 4.16 -23.04
N ARG A 149 2.61 4.43 -23.95
CA ARG A 149 3.73 5.33 -23.69
C ARG A 149 3.22 6.73 -23.36
N GLU A 150 2.18 7.17 -24.05
CA GLU A 150 1.53 8.48 -23.87
C GLU A 150 0.94 8.61 -22.47
N SER A 151 0.22 7.59 -21.98
CA SER A 151 -0.33 7.55 -20.61
C SER A 151 0.78 7.61 -19.57
N THR A 152 1.87 6.87 -19.80
CA THR A 152 3.06 6.89 -18.91
C THR A 152 3.71 8.27 -18.86
N LEU A 153 3.91 8.90 -20.02
CA LEU A 153 4.44 10.27 -20.10
C LEU A 153 3.51 11.27 -19.40
N ALA A 154 2.21 11.16 -19.62
CA ALA A 154 1.21 12.05 -19.03
C ALA A 154 1.18 11.97 -17.50
N ASN A 155 1.17 10.75 -16.94
CA ASN A 155 1.17 10.52 -15.50
C ASN A 155 2.38 11.17 -14.83
N TRP A 156 3.60 10.82 -15.26
CA TRP A 156 4.82 11.33 -14.66
C TRP A 156 4.99 12.84 -14.84
N THR A 157 4.57 13.39 -15.98
CA THR A 157 4.60 14.85 -16.21
C THR A 157 3.62 15.57 -15.28
N LYS A 158 2.40 15.03 -15.15
CA LYS A 158 1.38 15.61 -14.28
C LYS A 158 1.80 15.58 -12.81
N TRP A 159 2.41 14.51 -12.33
CA TRP A 159 2.86 14.44 -10.94
C TRP A 159 4.07 15.34 -10.67
N ALA A 160 4.99 15.47 -11.64
CA ALA A 160 6.10 16.41 -11.53
C ALA A 160 5.60 17.86 -11.43
N SER A 161 4.58 18.25 -12.21
CA SER A 161 4.09 19.64 -12.21
C SER A 161 3.39 20.06 -10.92
N LEU A 162 2.89 19.09 -10.14
CA LEU A 162 2.23 19.30 -8.84
C LEU A 162 3.22 19.35 -7.66
N LEU A 163 4.47 18.89 -7.84
CA LEU A 163 5.50 18.95 -6.81
C LEU A 163 6.24 20.27 -6.86
N LYS A 164 6.70 20.79 -5.72
CA LYS A 164 7.72 21.85 -5.69
C LYS A 164 9.06 21.34 -6.25
N PRO A 165 9.97 22.21 -6.74
CA PRO A 165 11.36 21.83 -6.99
C PRO A 165 11.96 21.08 -5.80
N GLY A 166 12.61 19.93 -6.05
CA GLY A 166 13.14 19.07 -4.98
C GLY A 166 12.10 18.23 -4.23
N GLY A 167 10.81 18.41 -4.51
CA GLY A 167 9.70 17.67 -3.90
C GLY A 167 9.79 16.16 -4.13
N THR A 168 9.14 15.39 -3.27
CA THR A 168 9.25 13.92 -3.26
C THR A 168 7.98 13.26 -3.77
N LEU A 169 8.12 12.24 -4.62
CA LEU A 169 7.05 11.28 -4.88
C LEU A 169 7.40 9.97 -4.16
N VAL A 170 6.46 9.49 -3.34
CA VAL A 170 6.54 8.21 -2.65
C VAL A 170 5.42 7.30 -3.15
N VAL A 171 5.79 6.09 -3.53
CA VAL A 171 4.86 4.99 -3.81
C VAL A 171 5.08 3.94 -2.76
N THR A 172 4.01 3.52 -2.10
CA THR A 172 4.09 2.46 -1.11
C THR A 172 2.91 1.52 -1.23
N GLY A 173 3.08 0.26 -0.87
CA GLY A 173 2.02 -0.73 -0.87
C GLY A 173 2.35 -1.82 0.12
N GLY A 174 1.32 -2.44 0.65
CA GLY A 174 1.47 -3.50 1.63
C GLY A 174 0.52 -4.66 1.37
N ARG A 175 0.87 -5.80 1.94
CA ARG A 175 0.07 -7.03 1.94
C ARG A 175 0.37 -7.83 3.21
N PRO A 176 -0.61 -8.58 3.74
CA PRO A 176 -0.33 -9.57 4.75
C PRO A 176 0.47 -10.70 4.12
N VAL A 177 1.49 -11.18 4.81
CA VAL A 177 2.26 -12.35 4.41
C VAL A 177 2.28 -13.32 5.57
N ILE A 178 1.89 -14.57 5.30
CA ILE A 178 1.83 -15.60 6.34
C ILE A 178 3.25 -16.06 6.68
N GLY A 179 3.60 -15.98 7.96
CA GLY A 179 4.86 -16.44 8.53
C GLY A 179 4.71 -17.72 9.36
N PRO A 180 5.81 -18.20 9.98
CA PRO A 180 7.18 -17.74 9.76
C PRO A 180 7.66 -18.09 8.36
N TYR A 181 8.70 -17.41 7.87
CA TYR A 181 9.07 -17.58 6.47
C TYR A 181 9.86 -18.84 6.15
N THR A 182 10.66 -19.33 7.10
CA THR A 182 11.59 -20.44 6.93
C THR A 182 11.50 -21.41 8.12
N GLY A 183 12.25 -22.52 8.05
CA GLY A 183 12.22 -23.58 9.05
C GLY A 183 11.02 -24.50 8.92
N GLU A 184 10.93 -25.51 9.79
CA GLU A 184 9.90 -26.56 9.72
C GLU A 184 8.47 -25.99 9.66
N LYS A 185 8.18 -24.99 10.50
CA LYS A 185 6.86 -24.34 10.50
C LYS A 185 6.63 -23.50 9.25
N GLY A 186 7.66 -22.80 8.76
CA GLY A 186 7.59 -22.02 7.53
C GLY A 186 7.36 -22.89 6.29
N ASP A 187 7.93 -24.09 6.28
CA ASP A 187 7.71 -25.10 5.25
C ASP A 187 6.29 -25.68 5.32
N GLN A 188 5.80 -25.98 6.52
CA GLN A 188 4.41 -26.44 6.72
C GLN A 188 3.39 -25.40 6.21
N ILE A 189 3.59 -24.11 6.53
CA ILE A 189 2.63 -23.04 6.22
C ILE A 189 2.80 -22.45 4.81
N ARG A 190 3.88 -22.80 4.11
CA ARG A 190 4.21 -22.30 2.77
C ARG A 190 3.04 -22.40 1.78
N PRO A 191 2.26 -23.51 1.69
CA PRO A 191 1.11 -23.57 0.78
C PRO A 191 0.05 -22.51 1.05
N LEU A 192 -0.17 -22.14 2.32
CA LEU A 192 -1.13 -21.10 2.71
C LEU A 192 -0.64 -19.71 2.30
N ARG A 193 0.65 -19.42 2.57
CA ARG A 193 1.33 -18.20 2.13
C ARG A 193 1.29 -18.05 0.62
N ASP A 194 1.66 -19.09 -0.11
CA ASP A 194 1.72 -19.08 -1.58
C ASP A 194 0.32 -18.92 -2.19
N TRP A 195 -0.69 -19.57 -1.61
CA TRP A 195 -2.09 -19.37 -2.02
C TRP A 195 -2.50 -17.91 -1.89
N LEU A 196 -2.18 -17.26 -0.76
CA LEU A 196 -2.54 -15.87 -0.52
C LEU A 196 -1.83 -14.91 -1.49
N LEU A 197 -0.53 -15.14 -1.73
CA LEU A 197 0.27 -14.36 -2.67
C LEU A 197 -0.26 -14.49 -4.10
N ASP A 198 -0.55 -15.71 -4.56
CA ASP A 198 -0.93 -15.99 -5.94
C ASP A 198 -2.46 -16.03 -6.16
N PHE A 199 -3.28 -15.74 -5.15
CA PHE A 199 -4.73 -16.03 -5.15
C PHE A 199 -5.42 -15.65 -6.47
N PRO A 200 -5.38 -14.40 -6.96
CA PRO A 200 -6.08 -14.07 -8.22
C PRO A 200 -5.56 -14.88 -9.40
N LEU A 201 -4.25 -15.06 -9.50
CA LEU A 201 -3.60 -15.75 -10.62
C LEU A 201 -3.92 -17.25 -10.68
N ASN A 202 -4.27 -17.86 -9.56
CA ASN A 202 -4.63 -19.28 -9.51
C ASN A 202 -6.03 -19.53 -10.10
N TYR A 203 -6.83 -18.47 -10.25
CA TYR A 203 -8.24 -18.57 -10.63
C TYR A 203 -8.58 -17.57 -11.75
N PRO A 204 -8.46 -17.94 -13.03
CA PRO A 204 -8.67 -17.02 -14.17
C PRO A 204 -10.02 -16.29 -14.16
N ASP A 205 -11.06 -16.92 -13.63
CA ASP A 205 -12.40 -16.31 -13.50
C ASP A 205 -12.45 -15.19 -12.46
N ILE A 206 -11.53 -15.20 -11.50
CA ILE A 206 -11.37 -14.16 -10.49
C ILE A 206 -10.29 -13.17 -10.91
N ASP A 207 -9.16 -13.60 -11.52
CA ASP A 207 -8.07 -12.72 -11.96
C ASP A 207 -8.56 -11.57 -12.85
N ARG A 208 -9.58 -11.81 -13.68
CA ARG A 208 -10.18 -10.79 -14.56
C ARG A 208 -10.66 -9.54 -13.81
N TYR A 209 -10.99 -9.67 -12.52
CA TYR A 209 -11.42 -8.57 -11.67
C TYR A 209 -10.27 -7.76 -11.06
N TYR A 210 -9.05 -8.30 -11.11
CA TYR A 210 -7.84 -7.67 -10.57
C TYR A 210 -6.99 -7.00 -11.66
N GLY A 211 -7.57 -6.77 -12.84
CA GLY A 211 -6.90 -6.16 -13.98
C GLY A 211 -6.36 -7.19 -14.97
N THR A 212 -6.69 -6.97 -16.25
CA THR A 212 -6.32 -7.88 -17.35
C THR A 212 -5.08 -7.44 -18.10
N SER A 213 -4.65 -6.18 -17.96
CA SER A 213 -3.52 -5.65 -18.70
C SER A 213 -2.21 -6.29 -18.25
N LYS A 214 -1.29 -6.52 -19.19
CA LYS A 214 0.05 -7.05 -18.91
C LYS A 214 0.76 -6.21 -17.84
N MET A 215 0.58 -4.89 -17.88
CA MET A 215 1.23 -3.98 -16.93
C MET A 215 0.76 -4.19 -15.49
N VAL A 216 -0.55 -4.30 -15.26
CA VAL A 216 -1.07 -4.57 -13.90
C VAL A 216 -0.56 -5.92 -13.40
N LYS A 217 -0.43 -6.92 -14.28
CA LYS A 217 0.19 -8.21 -13.95
C LYS A 217 1.67 -8.06 -13.56
N ASP A 218 2.42 -7.27 -14.32
CA ASP A 218 3.84 -7.03 -14.08
C ASP A 218 4.07 -6.25 -12.77
N LEU A 219 3.27 -5.23 -12.46
CA LEU A 219 3.34 -4.44 -11.21
C LEU A 219 3.02 -5.27 -9.95
N ARG A 220 2.23 -6.34 -10.10
CA ARG A 220 1.97 -7.31 -9.03
C ARG A 220 3.11 -8.32 -8.84
N SER A 221 4.01 -8.43 -9.82
CA SER A 221 5.11 -9.40 -9.86
C SER A 221 6.46 -8.80 -9.44
N GLY A 222 7.29 -9.63 -8.82
CA GLY A 222 8.66 -9.26 -8.47
C GLY A 222 8.75 -8.19 -7.40
N GLY A 223 7.94 -8.29 -6.35
CA GLY A 223 7.95 -7.32 -5.25
C GLY A 223 7.20 -6.04 -5.59
N LEU A 224 6.39 -5.57 -4.64
CA LEU A 224 5.44 -4.46 -4.80
C LEU A 224 6.06 -3.25 -5.51
N TYR A 225 5.57 -2.94 -6.71
CA TYR A 225 5.95 -1.78 -7.53
C TYR A 225 7.40 -1.71 -8.01
N ARG A 226 8.20 -2.77 -7.85
CA ARG A 226 9.61 -2.78 -8.31
C ARG A 226 9.74 -2.62 -9.83
N LYS A 227 8.72 -3.05 -10.58
CA LYS A 227 8.64 -3.00 -12.05
C LYS A 227 7.86 -1.79 -12.58
N LEU A 228 7.72 -0.73 -11.76
CA LEU A 228 7.06 0.49 -12.20
C LEU A 228 7.81 1.09 -13.40
N PRO A 229 7.13 1.48 -14.50
CA PRO A 229 7.78 2.16 -15.61
C PRO A 229 8.33 3.52 -15.15
N MET A 230 9.65 3.69 -15.27
CA MET A 230 10.32 4.86 -14.69
C MET A 230 10.56 5.97 -15.73
N PRO A 231 10.52 7.26 -15.34
CA PRO A 231 10.66 8.41 -16.24
C PRO A 231 11.78 8.33 -17.29
N TRP A 232 12.97 7.89 -16.86
CA TRP A 232 14.19 7.81 -17.69
C TRP A 232 14.16 6.69 -18.74
N GLU A 233 13.16 5.82 -18.73
CA GLU A 233 12.98 4.77 -19.73
C GLU A 233 12.20 5.29 -20.95
N HIS A 234 11.64 6.50 -20.87
CA HIS A 234 10.73 7.03 -21.87
C HIS A 234 11.33 8.16 -22.70
N SER A 235 11.67 9.32 -22.14
CA SER A 235 12.24 10.44 -22.92
C SER A 235 13.21 11.29 -22.11
N LYS A 236 14.08 12.04 -22.81
CA LYS A 236 15.04 12.96 -22.18
C LYS A 236 14.35 14.12 -21.47
N GLU A 237 13.22 14.57 -21.99
CA GLU A 237 12.42 15.65 -21.41
C GLU A 237 11.87 15.23 -20.06
N LEU A 238 11.30 14.02 -19.99
CA LEU A 238 10.75 13.45 -18.76
C LEU A 238 11.85 13.06 -17.77
N GLU A 239 12.94 12.45 -18.25
CA GLU A 239 14.13 12.16 -17.43
C GLU A 239 14.63 13.40 -16.71
N ALA A 240 14.67 14.54 -17.41
CA ALA A 240 15.17 15.78 -16.84
C ALA A 240 14.27 16.38 -15.73
N LEU A 241 13.03 15.92 -15.56
CA LEU A 241 12.13 16.32 -14.47
C LEU A 241 12.34 15.53 -13.17
N TRP A 242 13.05 14.40 -13.22
CA TRP A 242 13.18 13.47 -12.10
C TRP A 242 14.64 13.11 -11.82
N ASP A 243 15.07 13.22 -10.56
CA ASP A 243 16.42 12.86 -10.18
C ASP A 243 16.57 11.34 -10.11
N ARG A 244 17.11 10.73 -11.17
CA ARG A 244 17.36 9.29 -11.24
C ARG A 244 18.27 8.78 -10.11
N HIS A 245 19.19 9.58 -9.61
CA HIS A 245 20.10 9.16 -8.53
C HIS A 245 19.42 9.18 -7.15
N SER A 246 18.29 9.87 -7.04
CA SER A 246 17.46 9.85 -5.83
C SER A 246 16.61 8.59 -5.71
N TYR A 247 16.43 7.84 -6.79
CA TYR A 247 15.56 6.66 -6.79
C TYR A 247 16.02 5.60 -5.78
N CYS A 248 15.09 5.19 -4.91
CA CYS A 248 15.29 4.00 -4.09
C CYS A 248 14.01 3.18 -4.05
N TRP A 249 14.17 1.85 -4.02
CA TRP A 249 13.10 0.90 -3.74
C TRP A 249 13.55 0.02 -2.58
N ILE A 250 12.74 -0.04 -1.53
CA ILE A 250 13.08 -0.67 -0.26
C ILE A 250 11.94 -1.64 0.07
N PRO A 251 12.18 -2.96 0.08
CA PRO A 251 11.20 -3.90 0.60
C PRO A 251 11.15 -3.79 2.12
N VAL A 252 9.99 -4.04 2.69
CA VAL A 252 9.76 -4.11 4.12
C VAL A 252 9.17 -5.47 4.40
N ASP A 253 9.99 -6.36 4.97
CA ASP A 253 9.56 -7.67 5.46
C ASP A 253 8.80 -8.50 4.41
N ASP A 254 9.26 -8.47 3.16
CA ASP A 254 8.63 -9.20 2.07
C ASP A 254 9.35 -10.52 1.80
N CYS A 255 8.67 -11.63 2.09
CA CYS A 255 9.23 -12.98 1.91
C CYS A 255 9.75 -13.26 0.49
N THR A 256 9.31 -12.50 -0.53
CA THR A 256 9.84 -12.62 -1.89
C THR A 256 11.32 -12.24 -2.00
N VAL A 257 11.85 -11.49 -1.02
CA VAL A 257 13.29 -11.21 -0.90
C VAL A 257 14.10 -12.50 -0.68
N LEU A 258 13.53 -13.46 0.04
CA LEU A 258 14.17 -14.75 0.36
C LEU A 258 14.02 -15.79 -0.77
N GLY A 259 13.22 -15.49 -1.80
CA GLY A 259 13.00 -16.37 -2.94
C GLY A 259 12.51 -17.77 -2.55
N GLU A 260 13.06 -18.80 -3.18
CA GLU A 260 12.64 -20.21 -3.00
C GLU A 260 12.83 -20.75 -1.57
N GLN A 261 13.67 -20.08 -0.77
CA GLN A 261 13.83 -20.42 0.65
C GLN A 261 12.54 -20.17 1.43
N ALA A 262 11.73 -19.19 1.01
CA ALA A 262 10.52 -18.79 1.68
C ALA A 262 9.26 -19.13 0.88
N THR A 263 9.21 -18.88 -0.42
CA THR A 263 7.96 -18.96 -1.19
C THR A 263 8.17 -19.64 -2.54
N SER A 264 7.13 -20.33 -3.01
CA SER A 264 7.06 -20.84 -4.39
C SER A 264 6.07 -20.04 -5.25
N SER A 265 5.60 -18.89 -4.76
CA SER A 265 4.69 -17.97 -5.46
C SER A 265 5.24 -17.54 -6.82
N ARG A 266 4.39 -17.56 -7.85
CA ARG A 266 4.73 -17.05 -9.19
C ARG A 266 5.01 -15.55 -9.18
N LEU A 267 4.34 -14.79 -8.31
CA LEU A 267 4.57 -13.35 -8.15
C LEU A 267 5.88 -13.01 -7.43
N SER A 268 6.53 -13.98 -6.78
CA SER A 268 7.78 -13.76 -6.04
C SER A 268 9.04 -13.73 -6.91
N LYS A 269 8.93 -14.11 -8.19
CA LYS A 269 10.10 -14.25 -9.07
C LYS A 269 10.86 -12.94 -9.22
N VAL A 270 12.17 -13.02 -9.02
CA VAL A 270 13.11 -11.92 -9.24
C VAL A 270 13.77 -12.11 -10.59
N ASP A 271 13.64 -11.12 -11.47
CA ASP A 271 14.16 -11.20 -12.84
C ASP A 271 15.70 -11.27 -12.87
N ASP A 272 16.36 -10.55 -11.95
CA ASP A 272 17.82 -10.51 -11.79
C ASP A 272 18.19 -10.68 -10.31
N PRO A 273 18.37 -11.93 -9.83
CA PRO A 273 18.64 -12.22 -8.42
C PRO A 273 19.96 -11.62 -7.90
N GLU A 274 21.00 -11.54 -8.74
CA GLU A 274 22.30 -11.01 -8.34
C GLU A 274 22.23 -9.50 -8.12
N ARG A 275 21.65 -8.77 -9.08
CA ARG A 275 21.43 -7.32 -8.94
C ARG A 275 20.52 -7.01 -7.76
N PHE A 276 19.50 -7.83 -7.54
CA PHE A 276 18.61 -7.70 -6.41
C PHE A 276 19.33 -7.91 -5.07
N ALA A 277 20.09 -8.99 -4.92
CA ALA A 277 20.87 -9.26 -3.72
C ALA A 277 21.91 -8.16 -3.45
N HIS A 278 22.54 -7.64 -4.52
CA HIS A 278 23.44 -6.49 -4.44
C HIS A 278 22.71 -5.24 -3.91
N MET A 279 21.54 -4.91 -4.46
CA MET A 279 20.73 -3.77 -4.00
C MET A 279 20.35 -3.90 -2.52
N ILE A 280 19.87 -5.07 -2.07
CA ILE A 280 19.51 -5.32 -0.67
C ILE A 280 20.73 -5.24 0.27
N SER A 281 21.91 -5.63 -0.22
CA SER A 281 23.15 -5.55 0.56
C SER A 281 23.72 -4.12 0.66
N HIS A 282 23.35 -3.24 -0.28
CA HIS A 282 23.88 -1.87 -0.40
C HIS A 282 22.79 -0.80 -0.26
N LEU A 283 21.90 -0.97 0.72
CA LEU A 283 20.89 0.06 1.04
C LEU A 283 21.56 1.37 1.50
N PRO A 284 21.03 2.55 1.10
CA PRO A 284 21.62 3.86 1.43
C PRO A 284 21.81 4.10 2.94
N ASP A 285 22.88 4.78 3.34
CA ASP A 285 23.29 5.01 4.75
C ASP A 285 22.19 5.56 5.66
N TRP A 286 21.32 6.44 5.14
CA TRP A 286 20.22 7.03 5.89
C TRP A 286 19.12 6.04 6.31
N ILE A 287 19.07 4.84 5.73
CA ILE A 287 18.09 3.82 6.09
C ILE A 287 18.37 3.34 7.52
N ARG A 288 17.36 3.48 8.39
CA ARG A 288 17.41 3.04 9.80
C ARG A 288 17.81 1.57 9.92
N PRO A 289 18.58 1.17 10.96
CA PRO A 289 18.96 -0.22 11.19
C PRO A 289 17.80 -1.22 11.17
N SER A 290 16.66 -0.88 11.80
CA SER A 290 15.46 -1.72 11.82
C SER A 290 14.88 -1.95 10.42
N VAL A 291 14.86 -0.93 9.56
CA VAL A 291 14.39 -1.04 8.17
C VAL A 291 15.35 -1.88 7.34
N ARG A 292 16.67 -1.80 7.57
CA ARG A 292 17.65 -2.67 6.89
C ARG A 292 17.47 -4.14 7.23
N ARG A 293 17.14 -4.44 8.49
CA ARG A 293 16.78 -5.80 8.92
C ARG A 293 15.49 -6.26 8.28
N ALA A 294 14.45 -5.43 8.30
CA ALA A 294 13.18 -5.71 7.62
C ALA A 294 13.34 -5.96 6.12
N ALA A 295 14.19 -5.20 5.44
CA ALA A 295 14.48 -5.40 4.02
C ALA A 295 15.17 -6.74 3.72
N LYS A 296 15.74 -7.39 4.74
CA LYS A 296 16.37 -8.72 4.68
C LYS A 296 15.50 -9.82 5.30
N CYS A 297 14.29 -9.50 5.76
CA CYS A 297 13.43 -10.41 6.53
C CYS A 297 14.12 -11.00 7.77
N ASP A 298 14.92 -10.17 8.46
CA ASP A 298 15.64 -10.53 9.67
C ASP A 298 14.89 -10.00 10.91
N ASP A 299 14.26 -10.91 11.68
CA ASP A 299 13.50 -10.58 12.90
C ASP A 299 14.31 -10.77 14.19
N SER A 300 15.64 -10.85 14.12
CA SER A 300 16.49 -11.17 15.28
C SER A 300 16.33 -10.26 16.51
N GLU A 301 15.74 -9.07 16.33
CA GLU A 301 15.49 -8.09 17.40
C GLU A 301 14.00 -7.69 17.56
N GLY A 302 13.06 -8.35 16.88
CA GLY A 302 11.62 -8.10 17.04
C GLY A 302 11.11 -6.77 16.48
N ASP A 303 11.81 -6.19 15.51
CA ASP A 303 11.44 -4.89 14.91
C ASP A 303 10.34 -4.99 13.85
N LEU A 304 10.01 -6.21 13.43
CA LEU A 304 9.00 -6.44 12.41
C LEU A 304 7.61 -6.29 13.01
N VAL A 305 6.68 -5.79 12.20
CA VAL A 305 5.27 -5.75 12.59
C VAL A 305 4.69 -7.13 12.30
N VAL A 306 4.86 -8.02 13.27
CA VAL A 306 4.31 -9.37 13.28
C VAL A 306 3.05 -9.41 14.15
N SER A 307 2.04 -10.13 13.70
CA SER A 307 0.78 -10.31 14.42
C SER A 307 0.28 -11.74 14.29
N MET A 308 -0.60 -12.16 15.20
CA MET A 308 -1.32 -13.42 15.06
C MET A 308 -2.64 -13.20 14.33
N THR A 309 -2.97 -14.11 13.44
CA THR A 309 -4.23 -14.15 12.70
C THR A 309 -4.72 -15.58 12.53
N THR A 310 -5.69 -15.81 11.64
CA THR A 310 -6.20 -17.13 11.27
C THR A 310 -6.33 -17.21 9.75
N PRO A 311 -6.33 -18.41 9.15
CA PRO A 311 -6.74 -18.60 7.76
C PRO A 311 -8.09 -17.94 7.46
N ARG A 312 -9.11 -18.07 8.34
CA ARG A 312 -10.41 -17.40 8.19
C ARG A 312 -10.27 -15.89 7.96
N LYS A 313 -9.47 -15.20 8.78
CA LYS A 313 -9.20 -13.77 8.62
C LYS A 313 -8.43 -13.42 7.34
N MET A 314 -7.63 -14.35 6.79
CA MET A 314 -7.02 -14.15 5.47
C MET A 314 -8.06 -14.20 4.34
N ALA A 315 -9.12 -15.01 4.48
CA ALA A 315 -10.27 -14.95 3.57
C ALA A 315 -10.99 -13.60 3.67
N ASP A 316 -11.16 -13.04 4.88
CA ASP A 316 -11.69 -11.67 5.05
C ASP A 316 -10.82 -10.61 4.38
N TRP A 317 -9.50 -10.73 4.47
CA TRP A 317 -8.60 -9.84 3.76
C TRP A 317 -8.79 -9.94 2.25
N VAL A 318 -8.91 -11.16 1.68
CA VAL A 318 -9.21 -11.37 0.25
C VAL A 318 -10.54 -10.70 -0.12
N ARG A 319 -11.58 -10.84 0.71
CA ARG A 319 -12.89 -10.20 0.50
C ARG A 319 -12.83 -8.67 0.50
N SER A 320 -11.86 -8.09 1.19
CA SER A 320 -11.64 -6.63 1.23
C SER A 320 -10.95 -6.08 -0.03
N THR A 321 -10.32 -6.93 -0.84
CA THR A 321 -9.66 -6.49 -2.07
C THR A 321 -10.69 -5.99 -3.09
N SER A 322 -10.35 -4.96 -3.85
CA SER A 322 -11.27 -4.39 -4.85
C SER A 322 -11.68 -5.40 -5.92
N GLY A 323 -10.76 -6.26 -6.36
CA GLY A 323 -11.04 -7.30 -7.34
C GLY A 323 -12.05 -8.32 -6.83
N TYR A 324 -11.86 -8.86 -5.61
CA TYR A 324 -12.82 -9.82 -5.06
C TYR A 324 -14.15 -9.15 -4.67
N LEU A 325 -14.12 -7.92 -4.17
CA LEU A 325 -15.34 -7.16 -3.88
C LEU A 325 -16.19 -6.99 -5.14
N LYS A 326 -15.56 -6.68 -6.29
CA LYS A 326 -16.26 -6.60 -7.58
C LYS A 326 -16.80 -7.95 -8.03
N PHE A 327 -16.04 -9.04 -7.82
CA PHE A 327 -16.53 -10.40 -8.05
C PHE A 327 -17.78 -10.71 -7.23
N LEU A 328 -17.81 -10.39 -5.92
CA LEU A 328 -18.97 -10.57 -5.06
C LEU A 328 -20.17 -9.71 -5.46
N GLN A 329 -19.95 -8.50 -6.01
CA GLN A 329 -21.02 -7.65 -6.54
C GLN A 329 -21.67 -8.26 -7.78
N ASP A 330 -20.86 -8.83 -8.68
CA ASP A 330 -21.35 -9.47 -9.91
C ASP A 330 -21.89 -10.89 -9.66
N LYS A 331 -21.59 -11.48 -8.50
CA LYS A 331 -21.98 -12.83 -8.05
C LYS A 331 -22.67 -12.75 -6.68
N PRO A 332 -23.92 -12.28 -6.61
CA PRO A 332 -24.63 -12.09 -5.34
C PRO A 332 -24.77 -13.37 -4.52
N GLU A 333 -24.81 -14.54 -5.16
CA GLU A 333 -24.77 -15.84 -4.50
C GLU A 333 -23.49 -16.05 -3.69
N GLN A 334 -22.33 -15.65 -4.21
CA GLN A 334 -21.05 -15.70 -3.49
C GLN A 334 -21.05 -14.75 -2.31
N ARG A 335 -21.67 -13.56 -2.46
CA ARG A 335 -21.82 -12.61 -1.36
C ARG A 335 -22.69 -13.16 -0.22
N MET A 336 -23.73 -13.93 -0.53
CA MET A 336 -24.54 -14.59 0.50
C MET A 336 -23.76 -15.70 1.19
N LEU A 337 -23.01 -16.50 0.43
CA LEU A 337 -22.17 -17.58 0.94
C LEU A 337 -21.03 -17.06 1.83
N SER A 338 -20.50 -15.85 1.56
CA SER A 338 -19.43 -15.26 2.37
C SER A 338 -19.85 -14.97 3.80
N LEU A 339 -21.15 -14.82 4.08
CA LEU A 339 -21.68 -14.63 5.44
C LEU A 339 -21.52 -15.89 6.32
N GLN A 340 -21.25 -17.04 5.72
CA GLN A 340 -21.09 -18.34 6.38
C GLN A 340 -19.75 -19.00 6.04
N ASP A 341 -18.78 -18.24 5.50
CA ASP A 341 -17.49 -18.74 5.03
C ASP A 341 -17.60 -19.89 4.00
N GLN A 342 -18.62 -19.84 3.15
CA GLN A 342 -18.85 -20.81 2.07
C GLN A 342 -18.62 -20.22 0.68
N ASP A 343 -18.16 -18.97 0.59
CA ASP A 343 -17.76 -18.39 -0.68
C ASP A 343 -16.44 -18.97 -1.16
N PHE A 344 -16.13 -18.73 -2.43
CA PHE A 344 -14.99 -19.29 -3.12
C PHE A 344 -13.67 -19.17 -2.35
N ALA A 345 -13.35 -17.97 -1.84
CA ALA A 345 -12.11 -17.72 -1.12
C ALA A 345 -11.97 -18.57 0.15
N ALA A 346 -13.01 -18.66 0.98
CA ALA A 346 -12.97 -19.48 2.20
C ALA A 346 -12.91 -20.98 1.88
N VAL A 347 -13.70 -21.46 0.93
CA VAL A 347 -13.70 -22.88 0.53
C VAL A 347 -12.34 -23.32 0.00
N GLU A 348 -11.72 -22.51 -0.88
CA GLU A 348 -10.40 -22.81 -1.41
C GLU A 348 -9.31 -22.74 -0.34
N LEU A 349 -9.39 -21.77 0.56
CA LEU A 349 -8.42 -21.62 1.65
C LEU A 349 -8.53 -22.76 2.66
N GLN A 350 -9.75 -23.24 2.96
CA GLN A 350 -9.99 -24.41 3.80
C GLN A 350 -9.33 -25.66 3.20
N LYS A 351 -9.44 -25.89 1.89
CA LYS A 351 -8.75 -27.02 1.22
C LYS A 351 -7.23 -26.96 1.41
N VAL A 352 -6.65 -25.76 1.40
CA VAL A 352 -5.21 -25.58 1.69
C VAL A 352 -4.91 -25.93 3.14
N CYS A 353 -5.74 -25.48 4.09
CA CYS A 353 -5.61 -25.79 5.52
C CYS A 353 -5.67 -27.30 5.78
N ASP A 354 -6.65 -27.99 5.18
CA ASP A 354 -6.82 -29.45 5.30
C ASP A 354 -5.59 -30.20 4.78
N LYS A 355 -5.02 -29.74 3.65
CA LYS A 355 -3.82 -30.34 3.05
C LYS A 355 -2.59 -30.22 3.93
N ILE A 356 -2.46 -29.14 4.70
CA ILE A 356 -1.30 -28.91 5.59
C ILE A 356 -1.57 -29.29 7.05
N GLY A 357 -2.76 -29.83 7.33
CA GLY A 357 -3.16 -30.34 8.64
C GLY A 357 -3.36 -29.26 9.71
N ILE A 358 -3.97 -28.13 9.36
CA ILE A 358 -4.35 -27.09 10.33
C ILE A 358 -5.84 -26.77 10.26
N GLU A 359 -6.41 -26.35 11.38
CA GLU A 359 -7.78 -25.83 11.45
C GLU A 359 -7.89 -24.44 10.80
N PHE A 360 -9.08 -24.08 10.31
CA PHE A 360 -9.32 -22.78 9.67
C PHE A 360 -9.21 -21.58 10.62
N ASP A 361 -9.40 -21.83 11.92
CA ASP A 361 -9.19 -20.87 13.01
C ASP A 361 -7.86 -21.07 13.73
N ALA A 362 -6.96 -21.92 13.21
CA ALA A 362 -5.66 -22.11 13.82
C ALA A 362 -4.89 -20.79 13.87
N PRO A 363 -4.23 -20.46 15.00
CA PRO A 363 -3.42 -19.27 15.09
C PRO A 363 -2.22 -19.41 14.15
N ILE A 364 -2.08 -18.45 13.23
CA ILE A 364 -0.96 -18.35 12.29
C ILE A 364 -0.30 -16.98 12.42
N GLU A 365 0.99 -16.94 12.15
CA GLU A 365 1.78 -15.72 12.14
C GLU A 365 1.50 -14.93 10.84
N CYS A 366 1.41 -13.62 10.96
CA CYS A 366 1.14 -12.70 9.86
C CYS A 366 2.02 -11.46 9.97
N HIS A 367 2.85 -11.29 8.96
CA HIS A 367 3.72 -10.15 8.75
C HIS A 367 2.97 -9.08 7.95
N HIS A 368 3.17 -7.82 8.34
CA HIS A 368 2.67 -6.67 7.59
C HIS A 368 3.77 -6.19 6.65
N SER A 369 3.86 -6.88 5.51
CA SER A 369 4.88 -6.66 4.49
C SER A 369 4.52 -5.52 3.56
N GLY A 370 5.54 -4.89 2.96
CA GLY A 370 5.33 -3.89 1.91
C GLY A 370 6.59 -3.52 1.14
N ALA A 371 6.48 -2.45 0.38
CA ALA A 371 7.63 -1.77 -0.20
C ALA A 371 7.42 -0.26 -0.18
N VAL A 372 8.54 0.46 -0.18
CA VAL A 372 8.59 1.92 -0.31
C VAL A 372 9.48 2.24 -1.50
N LEU A 373 8.93 2.93 -2.48
CA LEU A 373 9.65 3.51 -3.61
C LEU A 373 9.62 5.02 -3.44
N CYS A 374 10.80 5.65 -3.50
CA CYS A 374 10.91 7.10 -3.42
C CYS A 374 11.71 7.64 -4.59
N ILE A 375 11.33 8.83 -5.05
CA ILE A 375 12.03 9.58 -6.10
C ILE A 375 11.79 11.08 -5.89
N ARG A 376 12.76 11.93 -6.28
CA ARG A 376 12.64 13.38 -6.21
C ARG A 376 12.42 14.01 -7.58
N ARG A 377 11.64 15.10 -7.59
CA ARG A 377 11.59 16.05 -8.69
C ARG A 377 12.89 16.85 -8.73
N THR A 378 13.40 17.13 -9.93
CA THR A 378 14.52 18.06 -10.11
C THR A 378 14.07 19.52 -9.97
N ASP A 379 15.01 20.45 -10.06
CA ASP A 379 14.71 21.89 -10.12
C ASP A 379 14.26 22.35 -11.52
N LYS A 380 14.13 21.43 -12.48
CA LYS A 380 13.67 21.77 -13.82
C LYS A 380 12.19 22.12 -13.81
N GLU A 381 11.85 23.28 -14.38
CA GLU A 381 10.45 23.66 -14.56
C GLU A 381 9.72 22.72 -15.51
N CYS A 382 8.45 22.44 -15.17
CA CYS A 382 7.58 21.51 -15.89
C CYS A 382 6.85 22.16 -17.06
#